data_AF-A0A968LC61-F1
#
_entry.id   AF-A0A968LC61-F1
#
_cell.length_a   1.000
_cell.length_b   1.000
_cell.length_c   1.000
_cell.angle_alpha   90.00
_cell.angle_beta   90.00
_cell.angle_gamma   90.00
#
_symmetry.space_group_name_H-M   'P 1'
#
loop_
_entity.id
_entity.type
_entity.pdbx_description
1 polymer ?
#
loop_
_entity_poly.entity_id
_entity_poly.type
_entity_poly.pdbx_seq_one_letter_code
_entity_poly.pdbx_strand_id
1 'polypeptide(L)' 'PVPILGIPACGMYHRTTVFDLLLPRILAGERIGRTDMAELGHGGLCLHCEECRYPVCPFGKG' A
#
# COMPACT_ATOMS: atom_id res chain seq x y z
N PRO A 1 6.69 22.03 -8.48
CA PRO A 1 5.33 21.57 -8.13
C PRO A 1 5.36 20.57 -6.96
N VAL A 2 4.50 20.77 -5.96
CA VAL A 2 4.34 19.83 -4.84
C VAL A 2 3.48 18.66 -5.34
N PRO A 3 3.92 17.39 -5.20
CA PRO A 3 3.11 16.24 -5.60
C PRO A 3 1.87 16.12 -4.71
N ILE A 4 0.72 15.83 -5.32
CA ILE A 4 -0.53 15.58 -4.61
C ILE A 4 -0.87 14.10 -4.75
N LEU A 5 -1.11 13.44 -3.62
CA LEU A 5 -1.60 12.06 -3.58
C LEU A 5 -3.02 12.03 -3.04
N GLY A 6 -3.94 11.43 -3.78
CA GLY A 6 -5.31 11.20 -3.34
C GLY A 6 -5.43 9.87 -2.61
N ILE A 7 -6.15 9.87 -1.49
CA ILE A 7 -6.48 8.67 -0.73
C ILE A 7 -8.01 8.63 -0.55
N PRO A 8 -8.67 7.49 -0.80
CA PRO A 8 -10.09 7.32 -0.50
C PRO A 8 -10.38 7.59 0.98
N ALA A 9 -11.55 8.17 1.29
CA ALA A 9 -11.94 8.46 2.68
C ALA A 9 -11.92 7.21 3.59
N CYS A 10 -12.19 6.02 3.04
CA CYS A 10 -12.11 4.77 3.79
C CYS A 10 -10.71 4.51 4.39
N GLY A 11 -9.64 5.04 3.76
CA GLY A 11 -8.27 4.93 4.25
C GLY A 11 -8.04 5.60 5.61
N MET A 12 -8.90 6.56 6.01
CA MET A 12 -8.84 7.18 7.34
C MET A 12 -9.33 6.25 8.46
N TYR A 13 -10.08 5.21 8.12
CA TYR A 13 -10.67 4.26 9.07
C TYR A 13 -9.84 2.98 9.22
N HIS A 14 -8.85 2.78 8.35
CA HIS A 14 -7.95 1.64 8.40
C HIS A 14 -6.56 2.10 8.84
N ARG A 15 -6.03 1.51 9.91
CA ARG A 15 -4.71 1.86 10.46
C ARG A 15 -3.56 1.56 9.48
N THR A 16 -3.73 0.55 8.64
CA THR A 16 -2.71 0.08 7.70
C THR A 16 -3.36 -0.17 6.35
N THR A 17 -2.84 0.47 5.32
CA THR A 17 -3.37 0.46 3.96
C THR A 17 -2.25 0.38 2.93
N VAL A 18 -2.61 0.24 1.65
CA VAL A 18 -1.65 0.32 0.54
C VAL A 18 -0.86 1.63 0.51
N PHE A 19 -1.38 2.72 1.09
CA PHE A 19 -0.67 3.99 1.19
C PHE A 19 0.63 3.86 2.00
N ASP A 20 0.63 3.05 3.06
CA ASP A 20 1.80 2.83 3.91
C ASP A 20 2.93 2.09 3.17
N LEU A 21 2.59 1.36 2.11
CA LEU A 21 3.56 0.70 1.22
C LEU A 21 4.09 1.66 0.14
N LEU A 22 3.21 2.52 -0.39
CA LEU A 22 3.53 3.40 -1.52
C LEU A 22 4.25 4.69 -1.09
N LEU A 23 3.87 5.28 0.05
CA LEU A 23 4.44 6.53 0.52
C LEU A 23 5.98 6.47 0.64
N PRO A 24 6.60 5.45 1.27
CA PRO A 24 8.05 5.36 1.37
C PRO A 24 8.73 5.29 0.00
N ARG A 25 8.16 4.55 -0.95
CA ARG A 25 8.68 4.41 -2.33
C ARG A 25 8.62 5.75 -3.07
N ILE A 26 7.51 6.47 -2.96
CA ILE A 26 7.34 7.81 -3.54
C ILE A 26 8.35 8.80 -2.94
N LEU A 27 8.54 8.77 -1.62
CA LEU A 27 9.53 9.61 -0.93
C LEU A 27 10.97 9.26 -1.31
N ALA A 28 11.24 7.99 -1.66
CA ALA A 28 12.51 7.55 -2.23
C ALA A 28 12.71 7.98 -3.70
N GLY A 29 11.72 8.65 -4.31
CA GLY A 29 11.78 9.13 -5.69
C GLY A 29 11.35 8.08 -6.73
N GLU A 30 10.79 6.95 -6.30
CA GLU A 30 10.25 5.95 -7.23
C GLU A 30 9.02 6.48 -7.96
N ARG A 31 8.92 6.15 -9.25
CA ARG A 31 7.74 6.45 -10.07
C ARG A 31 6.81 5.26 -10.07
N ILE A 32 5.72 5.39 -9.30
CA ILE A 32 4.69 4.36 -9.22
C ILE A 32 3.79 4.43 -10.47
N GLY A 33 3.74 3.32 -11.20
CA GLY A 33 2.95 3.18 -12.42
C GLY A 33 1.69 2.33 -12.23
N ARG A 34 0.99 2.08 -13.34
CA ARG A 34 -0.19 1.21 -13.37
C ARG A 34 0.14 -0.22 -12.92
N THR A 35 1.29 -0.75 -13.32
CA THR A 35 1.69 -2.13 -13.01
C THR A 35 1.95 -2.31 -11.52
N ASP A 36 2.69 -1.39 -10.88
CA ASP A 36 2.92 -1.41 -9.44
C ASP A 36 1.61 -1.43 -8.64
N MET A 37 0.63 -0.62 -9.09
CA MET A 37 -0.69 -0.56 -8.46
C MET A 37 -1.50 -1.86 -8.68
N ALA A 38 -1.34 -2.50 -9.84
CA ALA A 38 -2.04 -3.75 -10.16
C ALA A 38 -1.50 -4.93 -9.35
N GLU A 39 -0.18 -4.99 -9.16
CA GLU A 39 0.50 -5.99 -8.33
C GLU A 39 0.04 -5.91 -6.87
N LEU A 40 -0.16 -4.69 -6.36
CA LEU A 40 -0.71 -4.44 -5.03
C LEU A 40 -2.24 -4.65 -4.94
N GLY A 41 -2.92 -5.12 -5.99
CA GLY A 41 -4.38 -5.32 -5.96
C GLY A 41 -4.82 -6.31 -4.86
N HIS A 42 -4.10 -7.41 -4.71
CA HIS A 42 -4.33 -8.37 -3.62
C HIS A 42 -3.40 -8.13 -2.43
N GLY A 43 -2.15 -7.71 -2.66
CA GLY A 43 -1.19 -7.46 -1.59
C GLY A 43 -1.32 -6.12 -0.89
N GLY A 44 -2.20 -5.23 -1.34
CA GLY A 44 -2.48 -3.95 -0.68
C GLY A 44 -3.50 -4.04 0.45
N LEU A 45 -4.12 -5.22 0.65
CA LEU A 45 -5.14 -5.42 1.68
C LEU A 45 -4.53 -5.97 2.97
N CYS A 46 -4.58 -5.16 4.04
CA CYS A 46 -4.23 -5.64 5.38
C CYS A 46 -5.35 -6.55 5.90
N LEU A 47 -5.00 -7.79 6.30
CA LEU A 47 -5.94 -8.76 6.87
C LEU A 47 -6.13 -8.59 8.39
N HIS A 48 -5.48 -7.58 9.00
CA HIS A 48 -5.49 -7.34 10.44
C HIS A 48 -5.10 -8.56 11.28
N CYS A 49 -4.08 -9.30 10.83
CA CYS A 49 -3.49 -10.39 11.59
C CYS A 49 -2.95 -9.88 12.94
N GLU A 50 -3.08 -10.68 14.01
CA GLU A 50 -2.44 -10.39 15.29
C GLU A 50 -0.91 -10.38 15.16
N GLU A 51 -0.37 -11.35 14.43
CA GLU A 51 1.03 -11.42 14.01
C GLU A 51 1.08 -11.72 12.50
N CYS A 52 1.86 -10.95 11.74
CA CYS A 52 2.04 -11.19 10.31
C CYS A 52 3.02 -12.34 10.09
N ARG A 53 2.55 -13.43 9.45
CA ARG A 53 3.42 -14.51 8.95
C ARG A 53 3.44 -14.52 7.42
N TYR A 54 4.60 -14.25 6.84
CA TYR A 54 4.80 -14.37 5.39
C TYR A 54 5.21 -15.80 5.02
N PRO A 55 4.72 -16.39 3.91
CA PRO A 55 3.90 -15.77 2.86
C PRO A 55 2.38 -15.88 3.08
N VAL A 56 1.91 -16.29 4.28
CA VAL A 56 0.48 -16.46 4.57
C VAL A 56 -0.26 -15.12 4.56
N CYS A 57 0.33 -14.08 5.15
CA CYS A 57 -0.10 -12.70 5.00
C CYS A 57 0.30 -12.22 3.59
N PRO A 58 -0.65 -11.82 2.74
CA PRO A 58 -0.33 -11.31 1.41
C PRO A 58 0.05 -9.82 1.43
N PHE A 59 -0.05 -9.14 2.57
CA PHE A 59 0.16 -7.70 2.64
C PHE A 59 1.59 -7.31 2.20
N GLY A 60 1.73 -6.34 1.31
CA GLY A 60 3.01 -5.98 0.70
C GLY A 60 3.46 -6.89 -0.45
N LYS A 61 2.71 -7.94 -0.79
CA LYS A 61 3.06 -8.83 -1.92
C LYS A 61 2.62 -8.22 -3.24
N GLY A 62 3.58 -7.93 -4.09
CA GLY A 62 3.43 -7.36 -5.43
C GLY A 62 4.75 -7.46 -6.15
#